data_AF-A0A7J7KAI9-F1
#
_entry.id   AF-A0A7J7KAI9-F1
#
_cell.length_a   1.000
_cell.length_b   1.000
_cell.length_c   1.000
_cell.angle_alpha   90.00
_cell.angle_beta   90.00
_cell.angle_gamma   90.00
#
_symmetry.space_group_name_H-M   'P 1'
#
loop_
_entity.id
_entity.type
_entity.pdbx_description
1 polymer ?
#
loop_
_entity_poly.entity_id
_entity_poly.type
_entity_poly.pdbx_seq_one_letter_code
_entity_poly.pdbx_strand_id
1 'polypeptide(L)'
;MVATWTTFQNTKGVVQYNLQGTSLWKDANATVTLFTDGGTEKRQLFIHRATMTNLKPAKFYNYRVGNEDAGWSAIFSYRAPITGPDWSPVVAIYGDLGNVNGRSIGRLQTEAEMRSIDAVFHVGESPVL
;
A
#
# COMPACT_ATOMS: atom_id res chain seq x y z
N MET A 1 6.70 7.08 1.66
CA MET A 1 5.64 6.10 1.28
C MET A 1 5.88 4.83 2.08
N VAL A 2 4.84 4.18 2.59
CA VAL A 2 4.96 2.91 3.33
C VAL A 2 4.24 1.83 2.54
N ALA A 3 4.91 0.72 2.26
CA ALA A 3 4.24 -0.47 1.76
C ALA A 3 4.00 -1.44 2.92
N THR A 4 2.78 -1.98 2.96
CA THR A 4 2.35 -2.96 3.96
C THR A 4 1.80 -4.19 3.24
N TRP A 5 2.21 -5.38 3.66
CA TRP A 5 1.72 -6.64 3.10
C TRP A 5 1.76 -7.75 4.15
N THR A 6 1.16 -8.90 3.84
CA THR A 6 1.09 -10.05 4.75
C THR A 6 1.64 -11.32 4.12
N THR A 7 2.27 -12.16 4.93
CA THR A 7 2.63 -13.54 4.58
C THR A 7 2.10 -14.51 5.63
N PHE A 8 1.89 -15.77 5.24
CA PHE A 8 1.48 -16.83 6.17
C PHE A 8 2.64 -17.41 6.98
N GLN A 9 3.88 -17.15 6.56
CA GLN A 9 5.09 -17.60 7.23
C GLN A 9 5.93 -16.40 7.67
N ASN A 10 6.71 -16.60 8.73
CA ASN A 10 7.65 -15.59 9.21
C ASN A 10 8.84 -15.52 8.25
N THR A 11 8.94 -14.44 7.48
CA THR A 11 10.01 -14.22 6.51
C THR A 11 10.58 -12.82 6.68
N LYS A 12 11.77 -12.58 6.17
CA LYS A 12 12.30 -11.21 6.08
C LYS A 12 11.51 -10.45 5.02
N GLY A 13 11.00 -9.26 5.32
CA GLY A 13 10.33 -8.43 4.33
C GLY A 13 11.27 -7.40 3.71
N VAL A 14 11.27 -7.27 2.39
CA VAL A 14 11.96 -6.19 1.67
C VAL A 14 11.00 -5.53 0.70
N VAL A 15 11.08 -4.21 0.58
CA VAL A 15 10.49 -3.46 -0.54
C VAL A 15 11.61 -3.02 -1.44
N GLN A 16 11.55 -3.42 -2.71
CA GLN A 16 12.39 -2.86 -3.75
C GLN A 16 11.61 -1.79 -4.49
N TYR A 17 12.23 -0.64 -4.73
CA TYR A 17 11.60 0.48 -5.42
C TYR A 17 12.59 1.24 -6.30
N ASN A 18 12.10 1.75 -7.43
CA ASN A 18 12.90 2.56 -8.35
C ASN A 18 12.07 3.71 -8.93
N LEU A 19 12.77 4.76 -9.36
CA LEU A 19 12.15 5.83 -10.14
C LEU A 19 11.75 5.27 -11.51
N GLN A 20 10.52 5.49 -11.97
CA GLN A 20 10.10 5.04 -13.30
C GLN A 20 11.03 5.57 -14.40
N GLY A 21 11.36 4.70 -15.35
CA GLY A 21 12.33 4.99 -16.41
C GLY A 21 13.79 4.77 -16.01
N THR A 22 14.08 4.33 -14.77
CA THR A 22 15.43 3.97 -14.32
C THR A 22 15.54 2.47 -14.07
N SER A 23 16.75 1.91 -14.16
CA SER A 23 17.02 0.50 -13.87
C SER A 23 17.50 0.24 -12.44
N LEU A 24 17.87 1.29 -11.70
CA LEU A 24 18.45 1.15 -10.36
C LEU A 24 17.35 0.98 -9.30
N TRP A 25 17.28 -0.21 -8.73
CA TRP A 25 16.42 -0.51 -7.59
C TRP A 25 17.10 -0.16 -6.27
N LYS A 26 16.32 0.35 -5.34
CA LYS A 26 16.69 0.59 -3.94
C LYS A 26 15.89 -0.36 -3.06
N ASP A 27 16.52 -0.77 -1.97
CA ASP A 27 15.88 -1.66 -0.99
C ASP A 27 15.52 -0.89 0.27
N ALA A 28 14.40 -1.27 0.87
CA ALA A 28 14.00 -0.87 2.21
C ALA A 28 13.55 -2.12 2.98
N ASN A 29 14.21 -2.40 4.11
CA ASN A 29 13.87 -3.53 4.97
C ASN A 29 12.56 -3.26 5.72
N ALA A 30 11.74 -4.29 5.86
CA ALA A 30 10.50 -4.24 6.60
C ALA A 30 10.70 -4.60 8.07
N THR A 31 9.91 -3.98 8.92
CA THR A 31 9.59 -4.51 10.25
C THR A 31 8.44 -5.51 10.14
N VAL A 32 8.50 -6.61 10.88
CA VAL A 32 7.49 -7.69 10.84
C VAL A 32 6.83 -7.83 12.20
N THR A 33 5.49 -7.89 12.21
CA THR A 33 4.68 -8.11 13.42
C THR A 33 3.74 -9.29 13.20
N LEU A 34 3.71 -10.24 14.13
CA LEU A 34 2.72 -11.32 14.14
C LEU A 34 1.35 -10.77 14.54
N PHE A 35 0.33 -11.11 13.77
CA PHE A 35 -1.08 -10.90 14.07
C PHE A 35 -1.77 -12.26 14.15
N THR A 36 -2.64 -12.43 15.13
CA THR A 36 -3.51 -13.61 15.25
C THR A 36 -4.94 -13.13 15.18
N ASP A 37 -5.72 -13.69 14.26
CA ASP A 37 -7.10 -13.28 14.08
C ASP A 37 -8.01 -13.67 15.26
N GLY A 38 -9.17 -13.03 15.34
CA GLY A 38 -10.17 -13.30 16.37
C GLY A 38 -10.94 -14.60 16.15
N GLY A 39 -10.80 -15.25 14.99
CA GLY A 39 -11.58 -16.42 14.59
C GLY A 39 -11.31 -17.67 15.44
N THR A 40 -12.09 -18.72 15.20
CA THR A 40 -11.92 -20.02 15.88
C THR A 40 -10.59 -20.69 15.49
N GLU A 41 -10.18 -20.53 14.24
CA GLU A 41 -8.93 -21.09 13.70
C GLU A 41 -7.66 -20.36 14.14
N LYS A 42 -7.78 -19.19 14.79
CA LYS A 42 -6.65 -18.36 15.27
C LYS A 42 -5.55 -18.21 14.22
N ARG A 43 -5.92 -17.80 13.01
CA ARG A 43 -4.99 -17.73 11.89
C ARG A 43 -3.89 -16.72 12.19
N GLN A 44 -2.66 -17.15 11.96
CA GLN A 44 -1.47 -16.32 12.13
C GLN A 44 -1.08 -15.66 10.82
N LEU A 45 -0.89 -14.35 10.85
CA LEU A 45 -0.46 -13.53 9.73
C LEU A 45 0.76 -12.71 10.14
N PHE A 46 1.79 -12.69 9.32
CA PHE A 46 2.96 -11.83 9.54
C PHE A 46 2.78 -10.56 8.72
N ILE A 47 2.59 -9.43 9.41
CA ILE A 47 2.38 -8.12 8.79
C ILE A 47 3.75 -7.43 8.64
N HIS A 48 4.12 -7.16 7.40
CA HIS A 48 5.36 -6.48 7.03
C HIS A 48 5.07 -5.01 6.77
N ARG A 49 5.93 -4.11 7.24
CA ARG A 49 5.87 -2.67 6.95
C ARG A 49 7.26 -2.15 6.63
N ALA A 50 7.44 -1.55 5.46
CA ALA A 50 8.70 -0.89 5.11
C ALA A 50 8.47 0.51 4.55
N THR A 51 9.38 1.42 4.89
CA THR A 51 9.31 2.83 4.50
C THR A 51 10.27 3.11 3.35
N MET A 52 9.73 3.54 2.22
CA MET A 52 10.50 4.07 1.09
C MET A 52 10.84 5.54 1.34
N THR A 53 12.13 5.86 1.36
CA THR A 53 12.68 7.19 1.74
C THR A 53 13.35 7.87 0.54
N ASN A 54 13.67 9.16 0.70
CA ASN A 54 14.39 9.95 -0.32
C ASN A 54 13.71 9.92 -1.69
N LEU A 55 12.38 10.01 -1.69
CA LEU A 55 11.54 10.06 -2.89
C LEU A 55 11.53 11.47 -3.45
N LYS A 56 11.62 11.59 -4.77
CA LYS A 56 11.43 12.87 -5.46
C LYS A 56 9.93 13.18 -5.50
N PRO A 57 9.48 14.36 -5.01
CA PRO A 57 8.07 14.73 -5.04
C PRO A 57 7.49 14.67 -6.45
N ALA A 58 6.20 14.34 -6.56
CA ALA A 58 5.46 14.29 -7.83
C ALA A 58 5.95 13.26 -8.87
N LYS A 59 6.97 12.45 -8.57
CA LYS A 59 7.52 11.45 -9.49
C LYS A 59 6.89 10.08 -9.29
N PHE A 60 6.83 9.31 -10.37
CA PHE A 60 6.34 7.94 -10.32
C PHE A 60 7.45 6.97 -9.95
N TYR A 61 7.12 6.04 -9.07
CA TYR A 61 8.00 4.96 -8.63
C TYR A 61 7.32 3.63 -8.90
N ASN A 62 8.09 2.63 -9.32
CA ASN A 62 7.64 1.26 -9.23
C ASN A 62 8.12 0.66 -7.91
N TYR A 63 7.38 -0.32 -7.39
CA TYR A 63 7.82 -1.10 -6.26
C TYR A 63 7.33 -2.55 -6.34
N ARG A 64 8.04 -3.44 -5.66
CA ARG A 64 7.62 -4.81 -5.37
C ARG A 64 7.99 -5.16 -3.94
N VAL A 65 7.25 -6.08 -3.34
CA VAL A 65 7.43 -6.52 -1.96
C VAL A 65 7.74 -8.01 -1.91
N GLY A 66 8.53 -8.45 -0.94
CA GLY A 66 8.90 -9.86 -0.79
C GLY A 66 10.37 -10.06 -0.48
N ASN A 67 10.91 -11.19 -0.93
CA ASN A 67 12.34 -11.52 -0.90
C ASN A 67 12.62 -12.69 -1.88
N GLU A 68 13.89 -13.05 -2.07
CA GLU A 68 14.28 -14.16 -2.96
C GLU A 68 13.77 -15.54 -2.49
N ASP A 69 13.70 -15.78 -1.18
CA ASP A 69 13.33 -17.07 -0.59
C ASP A 69 11.81 -17.35 -0.67
N ALA A 70 11.00 -16.31 -0.43
CA ALA A 70 9.53 -16.36 -0.37
C ALA A 70 8.85 -15.91 -1.67
N GLY A 71 9.64 -15.38 -2.61
CA GLY A 71 9.17 -14.80 -3.85
C GLY A 71 8.80 -13.33 -3.74
N TRP A 72 8.72 -12.70 -4.92
CA TRP A 72 8.36 -11.30 -5.10
C TRP A 72 6.90 -11.16 -5.53
N SER A 73 6.26 -10.07 -5.09
CA SER A 73 4.96 -9.65 -5.64
C SER A 73 5.07 -9.24 -7.12
N ALA A 74 3.92 -9.03 -7.75
CA ALA A 74 3.87 -8.20 -8.96
C ALA A 74 4.49 -6.82 -8.71
N ILE A 75 4.88 -6.15 -9.79
CA ILE A 75 5.36 -4.77 -9.74
C ILE A 75 4.14 -3.84 -9.73
N PHE A 76 4.08 -2.98 -8.71
CA PHE A 76 3.07 -1.93 -8.57
C PHE A 76 3.69 -0.56 -8.85
N SER A 77 2.86 0.43 -9.14
CA SER A 77 3.29 1.82 -9.39
C SER A 77 2.52 2.78 -8.51
N TYR A 78 3.21 3.82 -8.05
CA TYR A 78 2.58 4.92 -7.33
C TYR A 78 3.26 6.24 -7.69
N ARG A 79 2.56 7.34 -7.42
CA ARG A 79 3.12 8.68 -7.49
C ARG A 79 3.53 9.13 -6.10
N ALA A 80 4.79 9.52 -5.93
CA ALA A 80 5.25 10.09 -4.67
C ALA A 80 4.46 11.38 -4.36
N PRO A 81 4.15 11.65 -3.08
CA PRO A 81 3.41 12.83 -2.68
C PRO A 81 4.01 14.10 -3.30
N ILE A 82 3.15 14.99 -3.78
CA ILE A 82 3.60 16.33 -4.14
C ILE A 82 3.83 17.10 -2.83
N THR A 83 4.80 18.00 -2.82
CA THR A 83 5.10 18.86 -1.68
C THR A 83 5.25 20.27 -2.19
N GLY A 84 4.67 21.25 -1.50
CA GLY A 84 4.79 22.66 -1.86
C GLY A 84 3.55 23.46 -1.45
N PRO A 85 3.68 24.79 -1.28
CA PRO A 85 2.60 25.65 -0.82
C PRO A 85 1.45 25.76 -1.84
N ASP A 86 1.72 25.56 -3.13
CA ASP A 86 0.73 25.72 -4.20
C ASP A 86 0.02 24.41 -4.57
N TRP A 87 0.33 23.30 -3.90
CA TRP A 87 -0.30 22.02 -4.19
C TRP A 87 -1.59 21.82 -3.39
N SER A 88 -2.68 21.56 -4.11
CA SER A 88 -3.95 21.11 -3.54
C SER A 88 -4.22 19.64 -3.95
N PRO A 89 -4.27 18.69 -3.02
CA PRO A 89 -4.57 17.28 -3.35
C PRO A 89 -6.05 17.08 -3.69
N VAL A 90 -6.33 16.16 -4.60
CA VAL A 90 -7.69 15.61 -4.77
C VAL A 90 -7.81 14.35 -3.92
N VAL A 91 -8.65 14.40 -2.89
CA VAL A 91 -8.82 13.30 -1.94
C VAL A 91 -10.22 12.71 -2.06
N ALA A 92 -10.27 11.40 -2.25
CA ALA A 92 -11.48 10.61 -2.22
C ALA A 92 -11.82 10.25 -0.77
N ILE A 93 -13.00 10.61 -0.26
CA ILE A 93 -13.41 10.34 1.12
C ILE A 93 -14.50 9.25 1.13
N TYR A 94 -14.27 8.17 1.88
CA TYR A 94 -15.17 7.00 1.91
C TYR A 94 -15.28 6.40 3.31
N GLY A 95 -16.50 6.13 3.76
CA GLY A 95 -16.81 5.27 4.90
C GLY A 95 -17.47 3.98 4.43
N ASP A 96 -17.54 2.98 5.30
CA ASP A 96 -18.24 1.70 5.06
C ASP A 96 -17.81 1.05 3.73
N LEU A 97 -16.50 0.79 3.58
CA LEU A 97 -15.96 0.21 2.35
C LEU A 97 -16.44 -1.22 2.12
N GLY A 98 -16.82 -1.92 3.21
CA GLY A 98 -17.57 -3.17 3.26
C GLY A 98 -17.46 -4.08 2.04
N ASN A 99 -16.79 -5.23 2.17
CA ASN A 99 -16.63 -6.16 1.04
C ASN A 99 -17.97 -6.80 0.57
N VAL A 100 -19.01 -6.80 1.42
CA VAL A 100 -20.36 -7.25 1.06
C VAL A 100 -21.13 -6.06 0.47
N ASN A 101 -21.54 -6.15 -0.80
CA ASN A 101 -22.17 -5.06 -1.57
C ASN A 101 -21.28 -3.80 -1.74
N GLY A 102 -19.95 -3.94 -1.72
CA GLY A 102 -19.01 -2.84 -1.90
C GLY A 102 -19.13 -2.18 -3.27
N ARG A 103 -19.94 -1.12 -3.39
CA ARG A 103 -20.13 -0.36 -4.64
C ARG A 103 -18.98 0.62 -4.93
N SER A 104 -18.24 0.98 -3.89
CA SER A 104 -17.21 2.03 -3.95
C SER A 104 -15.85 1.53 -4.43
N ILE A 105 -15.52 0.24 -4.23
CA ILE A 105 -14.18 -0.31 -4.52
C ILE A 105 -13.83 -0.19 -6.00
N GLY A 106 -14.74 -0.63 -6.88
CA GLY A 106 -14.50 -0.56 -8.34
C GLY A 106 -14.28 0.88 -8.81
N ARG A 107 -15.08 1.82 -8.31
CA ARG A 107 -14.93 3.24 -8.63
C ARG A 107 -13.59 3.78 -8.11
N LEU A 108 -13.24 3.50 -6.86
CA LEU A 108 -11.96 3.91 -6.28
C LEU A 108 -10.76 3.40 -7.07
N GLN A 109 -10.83 2.15 -7.52
CA GLN A 109 -9.81 1.59 -8.39
C GLN A 109 -9.72 2.36 -9.71
N THR A 110 -10.86 2.61 -10.37
CA THR A 110 -10.89 3.39 -11.63
C THR A 110 -10.36 4.81 -11.44
N GLU A 111 -10.74 5.52 -10.38
CA GLU A 111 -10.26 6.89 -10.12
C GLU A 111 -8.75 6.91 -9.79
N ALA A 112 -8.25 5.90 -9.07
CA ALA A 112 -6.81 5.75 -8.81
C ALA A 112 -6.01 5.43 -10.09
N GLU A 113 -6.54 4.55 -10.95
CA GLU A 113 -5.95 4.18 -12.23
C GLU A 113 -5.95 5.36 -13.21
N MET A 114 -7.06 6.11 -13.28
CA MET A 114 -7.19 7.34 -14.07
C MET A 114 -6.41 8.51 -13.47
N ARG A 115 -5.93 8.39 -12.23
CA ARG A 115 -5.19 9.44 -11.49
C ARG A 115 -6.01 10.72 -11.29
N SER A 116 -7.32 10.58 -11.17
CA SER A 116 -8.22 11.67 -10.80
C SER A 116 -8.21 11.96 -9.30
N ILE A 117 -7.66 11.03 -8.49
CA ILE A 117 -7.44 11.18 -7.05
C ILE A 117 -5.97 10.98 -6.69
N ASP A 118 -5.47 11.75 -5.72
CA ASP A 118 -4.11 11.64 -5.16
C ASP A 118 -4.05 10.71 -3.94
N ALA A 119 -5.15 10.60 -3.20
CA ALA A 119 -5.27 9.78 -2.01
C ALA A 119 -6.72 9.36 -1.73
N VAL A 120 -6.87 8.29 -0.95
CA VAL A 120 -8.14 7.89 -0.34
C VAL A 120 -8.05 8.13 1.15
N PHE A 121 -9.03 8.82 1.71
CA PHE A 121 -9.21 8.97 3.14
C PHE A 121 -10.39 8.10 3.58
N HIS A 122 -10.07 6.96 4.19
CA HIS A 122 -11.07 6.06 4.74
C HIS A 122 -11.43 6.48 6.17
N VAL A 123 -12.71 6.84 6.39
CA VAL A 123 -13.19 7.38 7.67
C VAL A 123 -13.70 6.31 8.64
N GLY A 124 -13.44 5.03 8.34
CA GLY A 124 -13.81 3.90 9.16
C GLY A 124 -15.13 3.24 8.74
N GLU A 125 -15.48 2.20 9.48
CA GLU A 125 -16.76 1.50 9.40
C GLU A 125 -17.68 2.03 10.51
N SER A 126 -18.97 2.15 10.22
CA SER A 126 -20.00 2.49 11.19
C SER A 126 -20.04 1.41 12.30
N PRO A 127 -20.30 1.78 13.57
CA PRO A 127 -20.52 0.79 14.62
C PRO A 127 -21.69 -0.11 14.22
N VAL A 128 -21.48 -1.42 14.26
CA VAL A 128 -22.59 -2.38 14.19
C VAL A 128 -23.37 -2.20 15.50
N LEU A 129 -24.54 -1.57 15.45
CA LEU A 129 -25.50 -1.52 16.56
C LEU A 129 -26.21 -2.87 16.70
#